data_AF-A0A1D6QE78-F1
#
_entry.id   AF-A0A1D6QE78-F1
#
_cell.length_a   1.000
_cell.length_b   1.000
_cell.length_c   1.000
_cell.angle_alpha   90.00
_cell.angle_beta   90.00
_cell.angle_gamma   90.00
#
_symmetry.space_group_name_H-M   'P 1'
#
loop_
_entity.id
_entity.type
_entity.pdbx_description
1 polymer ?
#
loop_
_entity_poly.entity_id
_entity_poly.type
_entity_poly.pdbx_seq_one_letter_code
_entity_poly.pdbx_strand_id
1 'polypeptide(L)'
;MSIAAVSADGLLALADEAERRYDFSAAAACLESALRPPYAAALLPLTEARARLRLASLLLAPRGSSRVPRAGAPAAAKTHLERALLILSPLPSAPPRLKLLAHSHLAGAYAVLGAIASQKHVLHRGLGLLDSASASGLLQREPALLWTCNFQAQLGSVFTNDGDAASALSALSVGASAAAELGSPQLELFFAASELHVHLLCWEDSAAVENAVTRASLLWDALTAEQMEHWVGLFFYTQLLQTFYLLRICDYKAASQHVERLDTAVKSEMQRGRQITALANDLSTLERTLGQSGLKEREMLALSHKQRQLKGQLRALCGYDSLNDVLDYGDKLLLAPPLMHGEWLPRTAVFVLVDLMVVMVGRPKGIFKECGKRINSGLRLIHDELVKLGIVDGVMVHF
;
A
#
# COMPACT_ATOMS: atom_id res chain seq x y z
N MET A 1 26.00 15.29 28.33
CA MET A 1 25.31 14.21 27.61
C MET A 1 25.91 12.88 28.02
N SER A 2 25.10 11.88 28.35
CA SER A 2 25.59 10.52 28.66
C SER A 2 26.13 9.86 27.39
N ILE A 3 27.14 8.97 27.51
CA ILE A 3 27.65 8.15 26.40
C ILE A 3 26.51 7.38 25.72
N ALA A 4 25.51 6.94 26.49
CA ALA A 4 24.32 6.27 25.95
C ALA A 4 23.46 7.18 25.08
N ALA A 5 23.35 8.48 25.41
CA ALA A 5 22.59 9.45 24.61
C ALA A 5 23.30 9.73 23.27
N VAL A 6 24.62 9.98 23.31
CA VAL A 6 25.43 10.20 22.10
C VAL A 6 25.40 8.98 21.18
N SER A 7 25.45 7.77 21.76
CA SER A 7 25.38 6.52 21.01
C SER A 7 23.99 6.29 20.40
N ALA A 8 22.92 6.64 21.13
CA ALA A 8 21.55 6.54 20.62
C ALA A 8 21.32 7.49 19.44
N ASP A 9 21.76 8.74 19.55
CA ASP A 9 21.68 9.72 18.46
C ASP A 9 22.50 9.28 17.24
N GLY A 10 23.70 8.70 17.47
CA GLY A 10 24.52 8.10 16.41
C GLY A 10 23.83 6.95 15.67
N LEU A 11 23.16 6.05 16.39
CA LEU A 11 22.39 4.95 15.80
C LEU A 11 21.19 5.44 14.98
N LEU A 12 20.50 6.48 15.45
CA LEU A 12 19.40 7.10 14.69
C LEU A 12 19.92 7.76 13.40
N ALA A 13 21.05 8.46 13.46
CA ALA A 13 21.68 9.05 12.28
C ALA A 13 22.15 7.98 11.27
N LEU A 14 22.65 6.84 11.75
CA LEU A 14 22.99 5.70 10.89
C LEU A 14 21.76 5.08 10.24
N ALA A 15 20.64 5.00 10.96
CA ALA A 15 19.38 4.56 10.38
C ALA A 15 18.90 5.51 9.26
N ASP A 16 19.00 6.82 9.48
CA ASP A 16 18.65 7.83 8.46
C ASP A 16 19.53 7.69 7.21
N GLU A 17 20.84 7.48 7.39
CA GLU A 17 21.76 7.30 6.27
C GLU A 17 21.52 5.97 5.54
N ALA A 18 21.21 4.90 6.26
CA ALA A 18 20.85 3.61 5.68
C ALA A 18 19.55 3.72 4.86
N GLU A 19 18.53 4.41 5.37
CA GLU A 19 17.30 4.70 4.61
C GLU A 19 17.58 5.52 3.35
N ARG A 20 18.45 6.54 3.41
CA ARG A 20 18.87 7.33 2.21
C ARG A 20 19.60 6.49 1.18
N ARG A 21 20.35 5.47 1.63
CA ARG A 21 21.05 4.50 0.77
C ARG A 21 20.17 3.32 0.35
N TYR A 22 18.91 3.32 0.75
CA TYR A 22 17.95 2.25 0.48
C TYR A 22 18.33 0.90 1.11
N ASP A 23 19.17 0.88 2.15
CA ASP A 23 19.45 -0.29 2.96
C ASP A 23 18.50 -0.35 4.17
N PHE A 24 17.27 -0.78 3.90
CA PHE A 24 16.22 -0.89 4.92
C PHE A 24 16.53 -1.95 5.98
N SER A 25 17.35 -2.94 5.65
CA SER A 25 17.78 -3.98 6.58
C SER A 25 18.72 -3.42 7.64
N ALA A 26 19.69 -2.61 7.22
CA ALA A 26 20.58 -1.89 8.12
C ALA A 26 19.83 -0.81 8.91
N ALA A 27 18.89 -0.11 8.27
CA ALA A 27 18.04 0.86 8.96
C ALA A 27 17.24 0.23 10.10
N ALA A 28 16.56 -0.90 9.84
CA ALA A 28 15.81 -1.63 10.84
C ALA A 28 16.73 -2.11 11.99
N ALA A 29 17.92 -2.65 11.68
CA ALA A 29 18.88 -3.08 12.69
C ALA A 29 19.40 -1.92 13.57
N CYS A 30 19.65 -0.76 12.97
CA CYS A 30 20.06 0.45 13.69
C CYS A 30 18.94 0.95 14.62
N LEU A 31 17.69 0.97 14.14
CA LEU A 31 16.53 1.37 14.95
C LEU A 31 16.25 0.38 16.08
N GLU A 32 16.32 -0.93 15.83
CA GLU A 32 16.21 -1.96 16.88
C GLU A 32 17.27 -1.77 17.96
N SER A 33 18.51 -1.45 17.56
CA SER A 33 19.62 -1.22 18.49
C SER A 33 19.41 0.05 19.32
N ALA A 34 18.97 1.14 18.69
CA ALA A 34 18.66 2.40 19.37
C ALA A 34 17.51 2.25 20.39
N LEU A 35 16.57 1.34 20.13
CA LEU A 35 15.39 1.08 20.96
C LEU A 35 15.60 0.02 22.05
N ARG A 36 16.81 -0.54 22.19
CA ARG A 36 17.17 -1.44 23.29
C ARG A 36 17.82 -0.67 24.46
N PRO A 37 17.64 -1.14 25.71
CA PRO A 37 18.43 -0.63 26.84
C PRO A 37 19.93 -0.84 26.62
N PRO A 38 20.81 0.09 27.04
CA PRO A 38 20.52 1.32 27.77
C PRO A 38 20.14 2.52 26.88
N TYR A 39 20.26 2.42 25.56
CA TYR A 39 20.09 3.54 24.62
C TYR A 39 18.66 4.11 24.61
N ALA A 40 17.66 3.24 24.66
CA ALA A 40 16.26 3.64 24.68
C ALA A 40 15.90 4.56 25.85
N ALA A 41 16.50 4.32 27.02
CA ALA A 41 16.27 5.11 28.23
C ALA A 41 16.86 6.52 28.15
N ALA A 42 17.78 6.75 27.20
CA ALA A 42 18.38 8.07 26.96
C ALA A 42 17.61 8.89 25.91
N LEU A 43 16.64 8.31 25.20
CA LEU A 43 15.86 8.99 24.18
C LEU A 43 14.75 9.84 24.80
N LEU A 44 14.48 10.99 24.18
CA LEU A 44 13.30 11.77 24.52
C LEU A 44 12.02 11.02 24.08
N PRO A 45 10.90 11.11 24.82
CA PRO A 45 9.69 10.33 24.54
C PRO A 45 9.18 10.47 23.09
N LEU A 46 9.25 11.68 22.53
CA LEU A 46 8.81 11.93 21.15
C LEU A 46 9.74 11.29 20.11
N THR A 47 11.05 11.32 20.34
CA THR A 47 12.06 10.67 19.49
C THR A 47 11.90 9.16 19.53
N GLU A 48 11.71 8.61 20.74
CA GLU A 48 11.48 7.19 20.98
C GLU A 48 10.21 6.70 20.27
N ALA A 49 9.11 7.44 20.36
CA ALA A 49 7.86 7.11 19.68
C ALA A 49 7.98 7.15 18.15
N ARG A 50 8.67 8.15 17.59
CA ARG A 50 8.94 8.23 16.14
C ARG A 50 9.82 7.09 15.65
N ALA A 51 10.88 6.75 16.39
CA ALA A 51 11.76 5.63 16.06
C ALA A 51 10.98 4.31 16.05
N ARG A 52 10.08 4.09 17.01
CA ARG A 52 9.20 2.91 17.03
C ARG A 52 8.22 2.85 15.86
N LEU A 53 7.61 3.97 15.49
CA LEU A 53 6.72 4.04 14.32
C LEU A 53 7.49 3.72 13.04
N ARG A 54 8.69 4.29 12.87
CA ARG A 54 9.58 3.99 11.73
C ARG A 54 9.94 2.52 11.66
N LEU A 55 10.43 1.96 12.77
CA LEU A 55 10.77 0.54 12.83
C LEU A 55 9.57 -0.35 12.53
N ALA A 56 8.40 -0.08 13.11
CA ALA A 56 7.19 -0.83 12.82
C ALA A 56 6.81 -0.79 11.34
N SER A 57 6.93 0.38 10.70
CA SER A 57 6.71 0.51 9.25
C SER A 57 7.70 -0.30 8.43
N LEU A 58 8.97 -0.39 8.84
CA LEU A 58 9.96 -1.24 8.17
C LEU A 58 9.69 -2.74 8.39
N LEU A 59 9.17 -3.12 9.55
CA LEU A 59 8.83 -4.50 9.87
C LEU A 59 7.54 -4.98 9.16
N LEU A 60 6.57 -4.07 8.96
CA LEU A 60 5.32 -4.36 8.26
C LEU A 60 5.46 -4.27 6.73
N ALA A 61 6.43 -3.51 6.22
CA ALA A 61 6.61 -3.35 4.79
C ALA A 61 7.49 -4.47 4.22
N PRO A 62 6.99 -5.31 3.30
CA PRO A 62 7.85 -6.19 2.50
C PRO A 62 8.59 -5.31 1.48
N ARG A 63 9.76 -4.77 1.85
CA ARG A 63 10.55 -3.89 0.98
C ARG A 63 11.88 -4.51 0.58
N GLY A 64 12.12 -4.61 -0.73
CA GLY A 64 13.42 -4.93 -1.31
C GLY A 64 13.79 -6.41 -1.37
N SER A 65 14.99 -6.69 -1.90
CA SER A 65 15.49 -7.99 -2.38
C SER A 65 15.55 -9.13 -1.34
N SER A 66 15.36 -8.85 -0.05
CA SER A 66 15.19 -9.87 0.99
C SER A 66 13.71 -10.03 1.30
N ARG A 67 13.01 -10.77 0.42
CA ARG A 67 11.55 -10.94 0.39
C ARG A 67 10.97 -11.87 1.47
N VAL A 68 11.73 -12.27 2.48
CA VAL A 68 11.20 -13.03 3.62
C VAL A 68 10.97 -12.07 4.78
N PRO A 69 9.71 -11.75 5.15
CA PRO A 69 9.43 -11.11 6.42
C PRO A 69 10.02 -11.98 7.52
N ARG A 70 10.86 -11.41 8.40
CA ARG A 70 11.39 -12.15 9.55
C ARG A 70 10.23 -12.79 10.31
N ALA A 71 10.33 -14.07 10.66
CA ALA A 71 9.32 -14.75 11.47
C ALA A 71 9.05 -13.90 12.74
N GLY A 72 7.78 -13.57 12.98
CA GLY A 72 7.36 -12.71 14.10
C GLY A 72 7.46 -11.19 13.87
N ALA A 73 7.89 -10.72 12.69
CA ALA A 73 7.91 -9.30 12.34
C ALA A 73 6.58 -8.55 12.58
N PRO A 74 5.39 -9.08 12.21
CA PRO A 74 4.13 -8.37 12.48
C PRO A 74 3.81 -8.28 13.98
N ALA A 75 4.15 -9.31 14.77
CA ALA A 75 3.99 -9.29 16.22
C ALA A 75 4.95 -8.28 16.87
N ALA A 76 6.21 -8.23 16.42
CA ALA A 76 7.19 -7.24 16.88
C ALA A 76 6.74 -5.81 16.53
N ALA A 77 6.27 -5.58 15.30
CA ALA A 77 5.72 -4.30 14.87
C ALA A 77 4.55 -3.86 15.75
N LYS A 78 3.60 -4.77 16.03
CA LYS A 78 2.50 -4.53 16.95
C LYS A 78 2.99 -4.07 18.32
N THR A 79 3.96 -4.77 18.93
CA THR A 79 4.52 -4.39 20.24
C THR A 79 5.19 -3.02 20.21
N HIS A 80 5.93 -2.70 19.14
CA HIS A 80 6.51 -1.36 18.98
C HIS A 80 5.44 -0.26 18.86
N LEU A 81 4.35 -0.52 18.14
CA LEU A 81 3.23 0.41 17.95
C LEU A 81 2.41 0.61 19.23
N GLU A 82 2.10 -0.46 19.95
CA GLU A 82 1.46 -0.40 21.28
C GLU A 82 2.31 0.44 22.24
N ARG A 83 3.63 0.24 22.25
CA ARG A 83 4.54 1.03 23.09
C ARG A 83 4.63 2.49 22.64
N ALA A 84 4.61 2.76 21.32
CA ALA A 84 4.58 4.12 20.80
C ALA A 84 3.30 4.86 21.24
N LEU A 85 2.14 4.22 21.17
CA LEU A 85 0.89 4.80 21.66
C LEU A 85 0.90 5.02 23.17
N LEU A 86 1.42 4.08 23.96
CA LEU A 86 1.55 4.29 25.42
C LEU A 86 2.38 5.53 25.77
N ILE A 87 3.39 5.86 24.95
CA ILE A 87 4.18 7.08 25.11
C ILE A 87 3.39 8.30 24.60
N LEU A 88 2.81 8.23 23.41
CA LEU A 88 2.16 9.37 22.76
C LEU A 88 0.84 9.80 23.42
N SER A 89 0.05 8.85 23.93
CA SER A 89 -1.27 9.10 24.51
C SER A 89 -1.24 10.16 25.63
N PRO A 90 -0.42 10.02 26.69
CA PRO A 90 -0.37 10.99 27.78
C PRO A 90 0.37 12.28 27.43
N LEU A 91 1.10 12.35 26.31
CA LEU A 91 1.89 13.53 25.94
C LEU A 91 0.99 14.62 25.32
N PRO A 92 0.78 15.79 25.96
CA PRO A 92 0.01 16.88 25.37
C PRO A 92 0.76 17.58 24.23
N SER A 93 2.09 17.59 24.28
CA SER A 93 2.96 18.19 23.25
C SER A 93 3.08 17.35 21.98
N ALA A 94 2.58 16.10 21.98
CA ALA A 94 2.63 15.25 20.81
C ALA A 94 1.65 15.74 19.73
N PRO A 95 2.10 15.99 18.49
CA PRO A 95 1.24 16.45 17.41
C PRO A 95 0.07 15.49 17.17
N PRO A 96 -1.19 15.97 17.01
CA PRO A 96 -2.35 15.11 16.77
C PRO A 96 -2.15 14.14 15.61
N ARG A 97 -1.55 14.61 14.51
CA ARG A 97 -1.24 13.78 13.33
C ARG A 97 -0.37 12.57 13.66
N LEU A 98 0.58 12.70 14.59
CA LEU A 98 1.45 11.58 14.99
C LEU A 98 0.67 10.53 15.80
N LYS A 99 -0.28 10.98 16.64
CA LYS A 99 -1.17 10.09 17.38
C LYS A 99 -2.12 9.35 16.43
N LEU A 100 -2.71 10.04 15.46
CA LEU A 100 -3.59 9.45 14.45
C LEU A 100 -2.84 8.42 13.60
N LEU A 101 -1.62 8.76 13.16
CA LEU A 101 -0.73 7.85 12.44
C LEU A 101 -0.45 6.58 13.26
N ALA A 102 -0.12 6.71 14.54
CA ALA A 102 0.12 5.55 15.39
C ALA A 102 -1.12 4.64 15.55
N HIS A 103 -2.33 5.19 15.63
CA HIS A 103 -3.56 4.38 15.65
C HIS A 103 -3.78 3.66 14.32
N SER A 104 -3.60 4.35 13.19
CA SER A 104 -3.76 3.79 11.85
C SER A 104 -2.75 2.65 11.57
N HIS A 105 -1.48 2.84 11.92
CA HIS A 105 -0.47 1.77 11.79
C HIS A 105 -0.74 0.59 12.71
N LEU A 106 -1.20 0.83 13.95
CA LEU A 106 -1.53 -0.26 14.87
C LEU A 106 -2.76 -1.05 14.38
N ALA A 107 -3.75 -0.38 13.81
CA ALA A 107 -4.87 -1.05 13.14
C ALA A 107 -4.38 -1.96 12.00
N GLY A 108 -3.45 -1.49 11.16
CA GLY A 108 -2.82 -2.31 10.12
C GLY A 108 -2.08 -3.53 10.68
N ALA A 109 -1.35 -3.38 11.79
CA ALA A 109 -0.69 -4.50 12.44
C ALA A 109 -1.68 -5.53 13.00
N TYR A 110 -2.80 -5.08 13.59
CA TYR A 110 -3.87 -5.98 14.01
C TYR A 110 -4.55 -6.68 12.83
N ALA A 111 -4.69 -6.01 11.69
CA ALA A 111 -5.24 -6.61 10.47
C ALA A 111 -4.41 -7.80 10.01
N VAL A 112 -3.09 -7.64 9.92
CA VAL A 112 -2.15 -8.71 9.52
C VAL A 112 -2.17 -9.87 10.51
N LEU A 113 -2.41 -9.59 11.79
CA LEU A 113 -2.50 -10.60 12.85
C LEU A 113 -3.91 -11.21 13.00
N GLY A 114 -4.91 -10.75 12.23
CA GLY A 114 -6.30 -11.22 12.35
C GLY A 114 -7.00 -10.81 13.64
N ALA A 115 -6.51 -9.79 14.36
CA ALA A 115 -7.04 -9.35 15.64
C ALA A 115 -8.19 -8.34 15.47
N ILE A 116 -9.33 -8.80 14.91
CA ILE A 116 -10.47 -7.97 14.49
C ILE A 116 -10.99 -7.05 15.60
N ALA A 117 -11.24 -7.58 16.81
CA ALA A 117 -11.79 -6.79 17.92
C ALA A 117 -10.83 -5.66 18.35
N SER A 118 -9.53 -5.95 18.43
CA SER A 118 -8.50 -4.95 18.75
C SER A 118 -8.37 -3.90 17.66
N GLN A 119 -8.50 -4.31 16.39
CA GLN A 119 -8.50 -3.42 15.25
C GLN A 119 -9.68 -2.44 15.29
N LYS A 120 -10.92 -2.91 15.49
CA LYS A 120 -12.10 -2.05 15.65
C LYS A 120 -11.91 -1.04 16.77
N HIS A 121 -11.45 -1.51 17.93
CA HIS A 121 -11.26 -0.68 19.11
C HIS A 121 -10.24 0.44 18.88
N VAL A 122 -9.09 0.15 18.27
CA VAL A 122 -8.07 1.19 18.01
C VAL A 122 -8.55 2.19 16.96
N LEU A 123 -9.31 1.76 15.95
CA LEU A 123 -9.88 2.64 14.93
C LEU A 123 -10.91 3.61 15.53
N HIS A 124 -11.83 3.13 16.38
CA HIS A 124 -12.78 3.99 17.07
C HIS A 124 -12.11 4.98 18.03
N ARG A 125 -11.04 4.58 18.72
CA ARG A 125 -10.22 5.52 19.51
C ARG A 125 -9.55 6.58 18.63
N GLY A 126 -9.06 6.18 17.46
CA GLY A 126 -8.50 7.11 16.47
C GLY A 126 -9.50 8.16 16.01
N LEU A 127 -10.74 7.75 15.72
CA LEU A 127 -11.84 8.66 15.38
C LEU A 127 -12.20 9.60 16.53
N GLY A 128 -12.31 9.10 17.77
CA GLY A 128 -12.57 9.98 18.92
C GLY A 128 -11.47 11.02 19.16
N LEU A 129 -10.20 10.66 18.89
CA LEU A 129 -9.08 11.60 18.93
C LEU A 129 -9.17 12.62 17.80
N LEU A 130 -9.56 12.19 16.59
CA LEU A 130 -9.75 13.05 15.42
C LEU A 130 -10.83 14.11 15.69
N ASP A 131 -11.97 13.70 16.24
CA ASP A 131 -13.07 14.59 16.59
C ASP A 131 -12.62 15.61 17.64
N SER A 132 -11.93 15.15 18.68
CA SER A 132 -11.40 16.01 19.74
C SER A 132 -10.38 17.03 19.22
N ALA A 133 -9.47 16.60 18.34
CA ALA A 133 -8.43 17.46 17.76
C ALA A 133 -9.02 18.49 16.80
N SER A 134 -10.06 18.11 16.04
CA SER A 134 -10.77 19.00 15.13
C SER A 134 -11.60 20.04 15.89
N ALA A 135 -12.35 19.61 16.92
CA ALA A 135 -13.13 20.51 17.78
C ALA A 135 -12.25 21.52 18.54
N SER A 136 -11.03 21.11 18.91
CA SER A 136 -10.06 21.99 19.59
C SER A 136 -9.30 22.92 18.63
N GLY A 137 -9.52 22.85 17.32
CA GLY A 137 -8.78 23.62 16.31
C GLY A 137 -7.31 23.19 16.14
N LEU A 138 -6.88 22.09 16.76
CA LEU A 138 -5.51 21.55 16.66
C LEU A 138 -5.27 20.83 15.32
N LEU A 139 -6.34 20.47 14.62
CA LEU A 139 -6.29 19.90 13.29
C LEU A 139 -7.21 20.70 12.35
N GLN A 140 -6.65 21.17 11.24
CA GLN A 140 -7.40 21.88 10.20
C GLN A 140 -8.39 20.93 9.51
N ARG A 141 -9.46 21.51 8.93
CA ARG A 141 -10.57 20.76 8.32
C ARG A 141 -10.13 19.77 7.24
N GLU A 142 -9.33 20.20 6.29
CA GLU A 142 -8.91 19.36 5.16
C GLU A 142 -8.10 18.13 5.62
N PRO A 143 -7.04 18.25 6.45
CA PRO A 143 -6.41 17.10 7.08
C PRO A 143 -7.35 16.23 7.91
N ALA A 144 -8.35 16.82 8.56
CA ALA A 144 -9.32 16.06 9.34
C ALA A 144 -10.18 15.16 8.42
N LEU A 145 -10.67 15.69 7.31
CA LEU A 145 -11.42 14.93 6.29
C LEU A 145 -10.59 13.78 5.71
N LEU A 146 -9.31 13.99 5.43
CA LEU A 146 -8.40 12.94 4.97
C LEU A 146 -8.23 11.82 6.01
N TRP A 147 -8.08 12.17 7.29
CA TRP A 147 -8.02 11.19 8.37
C TRP A 147 -9.35 10.46 8.55
N THR A 148 -10.48 11.13 8.41
CA THR A 148 -11.81 10.50 8.39
C THR A 148 -11.87 9.46 7.30
N CYS A 149 -11.46 9.80 6.07
CA CYS A 149 -11.41 8.84 4.96
C CYS A 149 -10.53 7.62 5.31
N ASN A 150 -9.34 7.83 5.89
CA ASN A 150 -8.44 6.73 6.26
C ASN A 150 -9.04 5.79 7.31
N PHE A 151 -9.61 6.32 8.41
CA PHE A 151 -10.21 5.50 9.45
C PHE A 151 -11.47 4.78 8.97
N GLN A 152 -12.32 5.46 8.19
CA GLN A 152 -13.55 4.88 7.66
C GLN A 152 -13.29 3.79 6.62
N ALA A 153 -12.28 3.95 5.77
CA ALA A 153 -11.85 2.90 4.84
C ALA A 153 -11.36 1.65 5.57
N GLN A 154 -10.57 1.82 6.64
CA GLN A 154 -10.11 0.71 7.47
C GLN A 154 -11.26 0.05 8.22
N LEU A 155 -12.18 0.83 8.81
CA LEU A 155 -13.38 0.28 9.46
C LEU A 155 -14.25 -0.50 8.47
N GLY A 156 -14.48 0.05 7.27
CA GLY A 156 -15.19 -0.63 6.20
C GLY A 156 -14.60 -2.02 5.94
N SER A 157 -13.29 -2.09 5.70
CA SER A 157 -12.58 -3.38 5.50
C SER A 157 -12.72 -4.34 6.69
N VAL A 158 -12.63 -3.82 7.92
CA VAL A 158 -12.73 -4.65 9.13
C VAL A 158 -14.14 -5.20 9.33
N PHE A 159 -15.17 -4.39 9.10
CA PHE A 159 -16.56 -4.84 9.16
C PHE A 159 -16.87 -5.85 8.06
N THR A 160 -16.35 -5.66 6.85
CA THR A 160 -16.44 -6.65 5.77
C THR A 160 -15.83 -7.99 6.19
N ASN A 161 -14.63 -7.97 6.79
CA ASN A 161 -13.96 -9.20 7.26
C ASN A 161 -14.69 -9.87 8.43
N ASP A 162 -15.41 -9.10 9.25
CA ASP A 162 -16.23 -9.61 10.35
C ASP A 162 -17.64 -10.07 9.90
N GLY A 163 -17.97 -9.92 8.62
CA GLY A 163 -19.27 -10.29 8.05
C GLY A 163 -20.40 -9.28 8.34
N ASP A 164 -20.08 -8.09 8.86
CA ASP A 164 -21.05 -7.03 9.15
C ASP A 164 -21.14 -6.04 7.98
N ALA A 165 -21.92 -6.42 6.96
CA ALA A 165 -22.09 -5.63 5.75
C ALA A 165 -22.71 -4.24 6.01
N ALA A 166 -23.67 -4.17 6.94
CA ALA A 166 -24.39 -2.93 7.25
C ALA A 166 -23.44 -1.89 7.87
N SER A 167 -22.63 -2.29 8.86
CA SER A 167 -21.62 -1.41 9.45
C SER A 167 -20.52 -1.06 8.45
N ALA A 168 -20.14 -1.99 7.56
CA ALA A 168 -19.17 -1.71 6.50
C ALA A 168 -19.67 -0.61 5.54
N LEU A 169 -20.91 -0.74 5.04
CA LEU A 169 -21.54 0.26 4.16
C LEU A 169 -21.74 1.59 4.88
N SER A 170 -22.13 1.58 6.15
CA SER A 170 -22.24 2.80 6.96
C SER A 170 -20.90 3.52 7.10
N ALA A 171 -19.83 2.81 7.43
CA ALA A 171 -18.49 3.38 7.53
C ALA A 171 -18.03 3.96 6.17
N LEU A 172 -18.19 3.20 5.08
CA LEU A 172 -17.82 3.65 3.74
C LEU A 172 -18.63 4.86 3.28
N SER A 173 -19.91 4.94 3.61
CA SER A 173 -20.75 6.10 3.32
C SER A 173 -20.25 7.37 4.01
N VAL A 174 -19.86 7.29 5.30
CA VAL A 174 -19.27 8.43 6.03
C VAL A 174 -17.93 8.84 5.39
N GLY A 175 -17.11 7.88 4.98
CA GLY A 175 -15.88 8.14 4.24
C GLY A 175 -16.13 8.81 2.88
N ALA A 176 -17.15 8.36 2.15
CA ALA A 176 -17.55 8.94 0.86
C ALA A 176 -18.01 10.39 1.01
N SER A 177 -18.77 10.71 2.06
CA SER A 177 -19.15 12.10 2.36
C SER A 177 -17.93 12.98 2.64
N ALA A 178 -16.96 12.48 3.42
CA ALA A 178 -15.73 13.21 3.67
C ALA A 178 -14.88 13.41 2.40
N ALA A 179 -14.84 12.42 1.50
CA ALA A 179 -14.16 12.51 0.21
C ALA A 179 -14.81 13.55 -0.72
N ALA A 180 -16.15 13.58 -0.77
CA ALA A 180 -16.90 14.57 -1.54
C ALA A 180 -16.71 16.00 -0.99
N GLU A 181 -16.67 16.17 0.34
CA GLU A 181 -16.34 17.46 0.96
C GLU A 181 -14.92 17.93 0.65
N LEU A 182 -13.98 16.98 0.49
CA LEU A 182 -12.62 17.28 0.07
C LEU A 182 -12.54 17.67 -1.42
N GLY A 183 -13.56 17.34 -2.22
CA GLY A 183 -13.54 17.49 -3.67
C GLY A 183 -12.51 16.57 -4.34
N SER A 184 -12.27 15.38 -3.77
CA SER A 184 -11.26 14.44 -4.27
C SER A 184 -11.90 13.33 -5.12
N PRO A 185 -11.88 13.44 -6.46
CA PRO A 185 -12.48 12.43 -7.35
C PRO A 185 -11.87 11.03 -7.16
N GLN A 186 -10.57 10.97 -6.84
CA GLN A 186 -9.89 9.70 -6.56
C GLN A 186 -10.48 9.00 -5.33
N LEU A 187 -10.71 9.75 -4.23
CA LEU A 187 -11.27 9.19 -2.99
C LEU A 187 -12.75 8.87 -3.14
N GLU A 188 -13.52 9.70 -3.84
CA GLU A 188 -14.93 9.42 -4.13
C GLU A 188 -15.09 8.10 -4.90
N LEU A 189 -14.28 7.89 -5.94
CA LEU A 189 -14.27 6.64 -6.69
C LEU A 189 -13.76 5.46 -5.85
N PHE A 190 -12.75 5.66 -5.00
CA PHE A 190 -12.29 4.63 -4.06
C PHE A 190 -13.41 4.14 -3.14
N PHE A 191 -14.17 5.06 -2.53
CA PHE A 191 -15.28 4.69 -1.66
C PHE A 191 -16.42 4.04 -2.43
N ALA A 192 -16.78 4.56 -3.61
CA ALA A 192 -17.81 3.94 -4.45
C ALA A 192 -17.44 2.52 -4.90
N ALA A 193 -16.19 2.30 -5.29
CA ALA A 193 -15.69 0.96 -5.63
C ALA A 193 -15.68 0.03 -4.41
N SER A 194 -15.33 0.54 -3.23
CA SER A 194 -15.36 -0.23 -1.98
C SER A 194 -16.78 -0.60 -1.54
N GLU A 195 -17.74 0.30 -1.69
CA GLU A 195 -19.17 0.00 -1.47
C GLU A 195 -19.66 -1.08 -2.44
N LEU A 196 -19.31 -0.96 -3.74
CA LEU A 196 -19.62 -1.98 -4.74
C LEU A 196 -19.03 -3.35 -4.36
N HIS A 197 -17.80 -3.37 -3.84
CA HIS A 197 -17.17 -4.61 -3.38
C HIS A 197 -17.97 -5.27 -2.24
N VAL A 198 -18.40 -4.51 -1.23
CA VAL A 198 -19.24 -5.04 -0.15
C VAL A 198 -20.57 -5.57 -0.68
N HIS A 199 -21.24 -4.82 -1.56
CA HIS A 199 -22.48 -5.27 -2.20
C HIS A 199 -22.28 -6.54 -3.04
N LEU A 200 -21.16 -6.68 -3.76
CA LEU A 200 -20.86 -7.88 -4.55
C LEU A 200 -20.59 -9.11 -3.67
N LEU A 201 -19.95 -8.90 -2.51
CA LEU A 201 -19.63 -9.97 -1.56
C LEU A 201 -20.90 -10.53 -0.92
N CYS A 202 -21.78 -9.67 -0.43
CA CYS A 202 -22.98 -10.07 0.31
C CYS A 202 -24.16 -10.39 -0.62
N TRP A 203 -24.33 -9.60 -1.68
CA TRP A 203 -25.41 -9.68 -2.67
C TRP A 203 -26.80 -9.86 -2.03
N GLU A 204 -27.14 -9.00 -1.08
CA GLU A 204 -28.44 -9.07 -0.38
C GLU A 204 -29.56 -8.46 -1.22
N ASP A 205 -29.27 -7.37 -1.95
CA ASP A 205 -30.23 -6.64 -2.79
C ASP A 205 -29.63 -6.34 -4.17
N SER A 206 -30.24 -6.89 -5.22
CA SER A 206 -29.83 -6.66 -6.62
C SER A 206 -29.94 -5.19 -7.02
N ALA A 207 -30.95 -4.45 -6.53
CA ALA A 207 -31.10 -3.04 -6.86
C ALA A 207 -29.99 -2.19 -6.23
N ALA A 208 -29.61 -2.49 -4.98
CA ALA A 208 -28.46 -1.87 -4.34
C ALA A 208 -27.14 -2.16 -5.10
N VAL A 209 -26.94 -3.39 -5.58
CA VAL A 209 -25.78 -3.74 -6.41
C VAL A 209 -25.77 -2.93 -7.72
N GLU A 210 -26.89 -2.89 -8.44
CA GLU A 210 -27.02 -2.12 -9.69
C GLU A 210 -26.77 -0.62 -9.49
N ASN A 211 -27.28 -0.05 -8.39
CA ASN A 211 -27.03 1.33 -8.02
C ASN A 211 -25.55 1.58 -7.73
N ALA A 212 -24.88 0.67 -7.02
CA ALA A 212 -23.45 0.77 -6.73
C ALA A 212 -22.60 0.67 -8.01
N VAL A 213 -22.94 -0.24 -8.93
CA VAL A 213 -22.30 -0.35 -10.26
C VAL A 213 -22.47 0.95 -11.05
N THR A 214 -23.68 1.49 -11.07
CA THR A 214 -24.00 2.74 -11.79
C THR A 214 -23.20 3.91 -11.21
N ARG A 215 -23.19 4.05 -9.88
CA ARG A 215 -22.44 5.10 -9.18
C ARG A 215 -20.95 5.04 -9.49
N ALA A 216 -20.34 3.85 -9.37
CA ALA A 216 -18.91 3.67 -9.67
C ALA A 216 -18.58 3.98 -11.13
N SER A 217 -19.48 3.61 -12.07
CA SER A 217 -19.29 3.88 -13.50
C SER A 217 -19.39 5.37 -13.83
N LEU A 218 -20.36 6.08 -13.25
CA LEU A 218 -20.51 7.52 -13.43
C LEU A 218 -19.28 8.30 -12.92
N LEU A 219 -18.75 7.93 -11.76
CA LEU A 219 -17.55 8.54 -11.21
C LEU A 219 -16.32 8.23 -12.08
N TRP A 220 -16.23 7.02 -12.62
CA TRP A 220 -15.16 6.61 -13.54
C TRP A 220 -15.19 7.42 -14.84
N ASP A 221 -16.38 7.56 -15.45
CA ASP A 221 -16.55 8.26 -16.73
C ASP A 221 -16.36 9.78 -16.61
N ALA A 222 -16.43 10.33 -15.39
CA ALA A 222 -16.15 11.73 -15.12
C ALA A 222 -14.65 12.08 -15.03
N LEU A 223 -13.76 11.07 -15.01
CA LEU A 223 -12.32 11.28 -14.87
C LEU A 223 -11.68 11.79 -16.17
N THR A 224 -10.62 12.57 -16.04
CA THR A 224 -9.78 12.98 -17.18
C THR A 224 -8.86 11.83 -17.62
N ALA A 225 -8.41 11.86 -18.88
CA ALA A 225 -7.47 10.86 -19.40
C ALA A 225 -6.18 10.77 -18.55
N GLU A 226 -5.67 11.91 -18.09
CA GLU A 226 -4.49 11.97 -17.21
C GLU A 226 -4.75 11.27 -15.87
N GLN A 227 -5.91 11.48 -15.25
CA GLN A 227 -6.27 10.81 -13.99
C GLN A 227 -6.39 9.29 -14.18
N MET A 228 -6.99 8.85 -15.28
CA MET A 228 -7.13 7.44 -15.62
C MET A 228 -5.76 6.76 -15.82
N GLU A 229 -4.79 7.46 -16.40
CA GLU A 229 -3.41 6.95 -16.58
C GLU A 229 -2.64 6.85 -15.26
N HIS A 230 -2.85 7.77 -14.33
CA HIS A 230 -2.11 7.79 -13.06
C HIS A 230 -2.70 6.84 -12.01
N TRP A 231 -4.02 6.62 -12.00
CA TRP A 231 -4.69 5.82 -10.95
C TRP A 231 -4.90 4.37 -11.36
N VAL A 232 -3.81 3.73 -11.79
CA VAL A 232 -3.82 2.37 -12.34
C VAL A 232 -4.39 1.33 -11.36
N GLY A 233 -4.12 1.46 -10.06
CA GLY A 233 -4.70 0.54 -9.08
C GLY A 233 -6.22 0.65 -9.01
N LEU A 234 -6.74 1.87 -9.01
CA LEU A 234 -8.18 2.13 -8.99
C LEU A 234 -8.86 1.68 -10.28
N PHE A 235 -8.19 1.83 -11.43
CA PHE A 235 -8.62 1.22 -12.70
C PHE A 235 -8.82 -0.29 -12.54
N PHE A 236 -7.79 -1.02 -12.13
CA PHE A 236 -7.86 -2.47 -12.01
C PHE A 236 -8.96 -2.89 -11.02
N TYR A 237 -9.09 -2.18 -9.89
CA TYR A 237 -10.06 -2.50 -8.86
C TYR A 237 -11.48 -2.36 -9.38
N THR A 238 -11.82 -1.18 -9.92
CA THR A 238 -13.15 -0.91 -10.46
C THR A 238 -13.49 -1.84 -11.63
N GLN A 239 -12.56 -2.07 -12.56
CA GLN A 239 -12.79 -2.94 -13.71
C GLN A 239 -12.95 -4.41 -13.33
N LEU A 240 -12.20 -4.90 -12.33
CA LEU A 240 -12.40 -6.25 -11.81
C LEU A 240 -13.78 -6.41 -11.17
N LEU A 241 -14.19 -5.47 -10.31
CA LEU A 241 -15.51 -5.51 -9.66
C LEU A 241 -16.65 -5.48 -10.69
N GLN A 242 -16.56 -4.62 -11.71
CA GLN A 242 -17.52 -4.59 -12.82
C GLN A 242 -17.54 -5.91 -13.59
N THR A 243 -16.37 -6.50 -13.86
CA THR A 243 -16.30 -7.81 -14.53
C THR A 243 -16.95 -8.91 -13.69
N PHE A 244 -16.70 -8.93 -12.37
CA PHE A 244 -17.35 -9.88 -11.45
C PHE A 244 -18.87 -9.74 -11.44
N TYR A 245 -19.36 -8.50 -11.37
CA TYR A 245 -20.80 -8.21 -11.47
C TYR A 245 -21.40 -8.78 -12.77
N LEU A 246 -20.80 -8.45 -13.92
CA LEU A 246 -21.27 -8.89 -15.24
C LEU A 246 -21.24 -10.41 -15.41
N LEU A 247 -20.18 -11.05 -14.93
CA LEU A 247 -20.09 -12.51 -14.91
C LEU A 247 -21.21 -13.13 -14.06
N ARG A 248 -21.53 -12.52 -12.91
CA ARG A 248 -22.56 -13.02 -12.00
C ARG A 248 -23.96 -12.91 -12.58
N ILE A 249 -24.27 -11.82 -13.30
CA ILE A 249 -25.54 -11.69 -14.04
C ILE A 249 -25.52 -12.37 -15.41
N CYS A 250 -24.45 -13.11 -15.75
CA CYS A 250 -24.26 -13.82 -17.00
C CYS A 250 -24.22 -12.92 -18.27
N ASP A 251 -23.88 -11.64 -18.15
CA ASP A 251 -23.60 -10.78 -19.30
C ASP A 251 -22.15 -10.95 -19.78
N TYR A 252 -21.91 -12.08 -20.44
CA TYR A 252 -20.59 -12.41 -20.99
C TYR A 252 -20.14 -11.47 -22.12
N LYS A 253 -21.07 -10.75 -22.76
CA LYS A 253 -20.76 -9.83 -23.85
C LYS A 253 -20.11 -8.57 -23.28
N ALA A 254 -20.74 -7.95 -22.29
CA ALA A 254 -20.17 -6.80 -21.60
C ALA A 254 -18.91 -7.21 -20.83
N ALA A 255 -18.93 -8.35 -20.12
CA ALA A 255 -17.76 -8.83 -19.37
C ALA A 255 -16.51 -8.99 -20.27
N SER A 256 -16.69 -9.45 -21.52
CA SER A 256 -15.59 -9.56 -22.49
C SER A 256 -14.89 -8.22 -22.75
N GLN A 257 -15.65 -7.12 -22.84
CA GLN A 257 -15.10 -5.80 -23.11
C GLN A 257 -14.25 -5.30 -21.94
N HIS A 258 -14.73 -5.50 -20.70
CA HIS A 258 -13.96 -5.16 -19.50
C HIS A 258 -12.69 -6.02 -19.38
N VAL A 259 -12.78 -7.32 -19.67
CA VAL A 259 -11.63 -8.22 -19.67
C VAL A 259 -10.58 -7.83 -20.72
N GLU A 260 -10.98 -7.40 -21.92
CA GLU A 260 -10.06 -6.92 -22.95
C GLU A 260 -9.31 -5.66 -22.51
N ARG A 261 -10.00 -4.73 -21.83
CA ARG A 261 -9.36 -3.53 -21.23
C ARG A 261 -8.37 -3.93 -20.15
N LEU A 262 -8.77 -4.83 -19.24
CA LEU A 262 -7.90 -5.37 -18.19
C LEU A 262 -6.64 -6.03 -18.77
N ASP A 263 -6.79 -6.92 -19.76
CA ASP A 263 -5.67 -7.62 -20.38
C ASP A 263 -4.70 -6.66 -21.10
N THR A 264 -5.23 -5.61 -21.73
CA THR A 264 -4.43 -4.55 -22.36
C THR A 264 -3.65 -3.76 -21.30
N ALA A 265 -4.30 -3.40 -20.19
CA ALA A 265 -3.66 -2.69 -19.10
C ALA A 265 -2.56 -3.52 -18.43
N VAL A 266 -2.78 -4.82 -18.21
CA VAL A 266 -1.74 -5.74 -17.68
C VAL A 266 -0.51 -5.73 -18.56
N LYS A 267 -0.67 -5.85 -19.89
CA LYS A 267 0.46 -5.84 -20.83
C LYS A 267 1.23 -4.52 -20.80
N SER A 268 0.52 -3.40 -20.77
CA SER A 268 1.11 -2.06 -20.66
C SER A 268 1.92 -1.93 -19.36
N GLU A 269 1.35 -2.32 -18.23
CA GLU A 269 2.00 -2.26 -16.92
C GLU A 269 3.19 -3.20 -16.81
N MET A 270 3.12 -4.41 -17.37
CA MET A 270 4.26 -5.32 -17.45
C MET A 270 5.40 -4.72 -18.28
N GLN A 271 5.09 -4.03 -19.38
CA GLN A 271 6.09 -3.34 -20.19
C GLN A 271 6.70 -2.16 -19.44
N ARG A 272 5.88 -1.35 -18.77
CA ARG A 272 6.32 -0.23 -17.92
C ARG A 272 7.24 -0.71 -16.79
N GLY A 273 6.87 -1.79 -16.10
CA GLY A 273 7.69 -2.41 -15.06
C GLY A 273 9.04 -2.94 -15.56
N ARG A 274 9.08 -3.53 -16.77
CA ARG A 274 10.36 -3.94 -17.40
C ARG A 274 11.26 -2.74 -17.70
N GLN A 275 10.70 -1.65 -18.21
CA GLN A 275 11.45 -0.42 -18.49
C GLN A 275 12.01 0.19 -17.21
N ILE A 276 11.21 0.27 -16.14
CA ILE A 276 11.66 0.78 -14.84
C ILE A 276 12.77 -0.08 -14.26
N THR A 277 12.64 -1.41 -14.33
CA THR A 277 13.69 -2.34 -13.86
C THR A 277 14.99 -2.17 -14.65
N ALA A 278 14.91 -2.00 -15.97
CA ALA A 278 16.08 -1.76 -16.81
C ALA A 278 16.78 -0.44 -16.44
N LEU A 279 16.03 0.65 -16.30
CA LEU A 279 16.57 1.96 -15.88
C LEU A 279 17.15 1.94 -14.47
N ALA A 280 16.54 1.20 -13.55
CA ALA A 280 17.05 1.03 -12.19
C ALA A 280 18.39 0.25 -12.17
N ASN A 281 18.51 -0.79 -13.00
CA ASN A 281 19.77 -1.54 -13.16
C ASN A 281 20.88 -0.70 -13.80
N ASP A 282 20.53 0.14 -14.77
CA ASP A 282 21.47 1.08 -15.39
C ASP A 282 21.94 2.13 -14.38
N LEU A 283 21.02 2.64 -13.56
CA LEU A 283 21.33 3.62 -12.52
C LEU A 283 22.23 3.01 -11.44
N SER A 284 21.94 1.81 -10.95
CA SER A 284 22.75 1.14 -9.92
C SER A 284 24.16 0.81 -10.43
N THR A 285 24.28 0.42 -11.71
CA THR A 285 25.57 0.22 -12.36
C THR A 285 26.36 1.52 -12.44
N LEU A 286 25.71 2.63 -12.77
CA LEU A 286 26.32 3.96 -12.87
C LEU A 286 26.74 4.48 -11.49
N GLU A 287 25.94 4.29 -10.46
CA GLU A 287 26.28 4.68 -9.09
C GLU A 287 27.48 3.88 -8.56
N ARG A 288 27.58 2.60 -8.91
CA ARG A 288 28.75 1.78 -8.61
C ARG A 288 30.01 2.25 -9.33
N THR A 289 29.92 2.72 -10.58
CA THR A 289 31.09 3.27 -11.28
C THR A 289 31.50 4.64 -10.74
N LEU A 290 30.54 5.52 -10.41
CA LEU A 290 30.82 6.80 -9.74
C LEU A 290 31.50 6.63 -8.38
N GLY A 291 31.25 5.53 -7.68
CA GLY A 291 31.89 5.21 -6.41
C GLY A 291 33.33 4.67 -6.51
N GLN A 292 33.85 4.42 -7.71
CA GLN A 292 35.22 3.94 -7.91
C GLN A 292 36.23 5.10 -7.84
N SER A 293 37.33 4.90 -7.11
CA SER A 293 38.45 5.83 -7.06
C SER A 293 39.28 5.76 -8.36
N GLY A 294 39.66 6.93 -8.90
CA GLY A 294 40.53 7.03 -10.09
C GLY A 294 39.87 7.54 -11.38
N LEU A 295 38.61 7.98 -11.33
CA LEU A 295 37.93 8.58 -12.49
C LEU A 295 38.49 9.97 -12.84
N LYS A 296 38.63 10.25 -14.15
CA LYS A 296 38.99 11.60 -14.62
C LYS A 296 37.81 12.55 -14.44
N GLU A 297 38.08 13.83 -14.16
CA GLU A 297 37.06 14.85 -13.91
C GLU A 297 36.00 14.95 -15.03
N ARG A 298 36.43 14.81 -16.29
CA ARG A 298 35.55 14.82 -17.47
C ARG A 298 34.60 13.61 -17.53
N GLU A 299 35.08 12.43 -17.10
CA GLU A 299 34.29 11.20 -17.04
C GLU A 299 33.27 11.28 -15.89
N MET A 300 33.69 11.83 -14.74
CA MET A 300 32.83 12.08 -13.59
C MET A 300 31.67 13.03 -13.96
N LEU A 301 31.94 14.13 -14.67
CA LEU A 301 30.90 15.06 -15.14
C LEU A 301 29.91 14.38 -16.09
N ALA A 302 30.39 13.61 -17.07
CA ALA A 302 29.55 12.88 -18.02
C ALA A 302 28.65 11.84 -17.33
N LEU A 303 29.21 11.08 -16.38
CA LEU A 303 28.46 10.11 -15.59
C LEU A 303 27.41 10.79 -14.70
N SER A 304 27.75 11.91 -14.05
CA SER A 304 26.78 12.67 -13.23
C SER A 304 25.62 13.23 -14.05
N HIS A 305 25.86 13.62 -15.31
CA HIS A 305 24.82 14.07 -16.22
C HIS A 305 23.89 12.91 -16.60
N LYS A 306 24.47 11.75 -16.97
CA LYS A 306 23.69 10.55 -17.29
C LYS A 306 22.88 10.05 -16.08
N GLN A 307 23.42 10.16 -14.86
CA GLN A 307 22.70 9.84 -13.62
C GLN A 307 21.47 10.74 -13.45
N ARG A 308 21.60 12.05 -13.67
CA ARG A 308 20.47 13.00 -13.62
C ARG A 308 19.42 12.69 -14.68
N GLN A 309 19.84 12.34 -15.89
CA GLN A 309 18.94 11.94 -16.98
C GLN A 309 18.13 10.68 -16.62
N LEU A 310 18.80 9.63 -16.15
CA LEU A 310 18.14 8.39 -15.73
C LEU A 310 17.17 8.62 -14.55
N LYS A 311 17.56 9.43 -13.56
CA LYS A 311 16.68 9.84 -12.45
C LYS A 311 15.46 10.62 -12.95
N GLY A 312 15.63 11.49 -13.95
CA GLY A 312 14.52 12.21 -14.60
C GLY A 312 13.56 11.28 -15.34
N GLN A 313 14.09 10.32 -16.10
CA GLN A 313 13.27 9.32 -16.81
C GLN A 313 12.50 8.41 -15.87
N LEU A 314 13.12 7.96 -14.77
CA LEU A 314 12.44 7.17 -13.74
C LEU A 314 11.31 7.95 -13.07
N ARG A 315 11.51 9.23 -12.74
CA ARG A 315 10.45 10.09 -12.19
C ARG A 315 9.27 10.23 -13.15
N ALA A 316 9.56 10.50 -14.43
CA ALA A 316 8.52 10.63 -15.45
C ALA A 316 7.70 9.34 -15.64
N LEU A 317 8.34 8.16 -15.60
CA LEU A 317 7.66 6.87 -15.78
C LEU A 317 6.84 6.41 -14.57
N CYS A 318 7.25 6.82 -13.36
CA CYS A 318 6.59 6.41 -12.12
C CYS A 318 5.47 7.38 -11.71
N GLY A 319 5.48 8.63 -12.20
CA GLY A 319 4.46 9.64 -11.86
C GLY A 319 4.52 10.13 -10.42
N TYR A 320 5.63 9.89 -9.71
CA TYR A 320 5.83 10.29 -8.31
C TYR A 320 6.94 11.34 -8.19
N ASP A 321 6.70 12.36 -7.36
CA ASP A 321 7.67 13.42 -7.04
C ASP A 321 8.86 12.92 -6.21
N SER A 322 8.71 11.79 -5.50
CA SER A 322 9.73 11.21 -4.63
C SER A 322 10.33 9.92 -5.20
N LEU A 323 11.66 9.83 -5.22
CA LEU A 323 12.40 8.62 -5.62
C LEU A 323 12.13 7.42 -4.68
N ASN A 324 11.59 7.65 -3.49
CA ASN A 324 11.20 6.58 -2.56
C ASN A 324 10.03 5.74 -3.10
N ASP A 325 9.11 6.36 -3.86
CA ASP A 325 7.96 5.67 -4.47
C ASP A 325 8.35 4.90 -5.74
N VAL A 326 9.50 5.22 -6.34
CA VAL A 326 10.07 4.53 -7.52
C VAL A 326 10.57 3.13 -7.17
N LEU A 327 10.92 2.85 -5.91
CA LEU A 327 11.32 1.52 -5.44
C LEU A 327 10.16 0.72 -4.82
N ASP A 328 9.16 1.39 -4.24
CA ASP A 328 7.86 0.78 -3.90
C ASP A 328 7.00 0.53 -5.16
N TYR A 329 7.42 1.07 -6.32
CA TYR A 329 6.85 0.75 -7.63
C TYR A 329 6.82 -0.76 -7.91
N GLY A 330 7.61 -1.59 -7.22
CA GLY A 330 7.75 -3.02 -7.48
C GLY A 330 6.47 -3.84 -7.27
N ASP A 331 5.72 -3.63 -6.18
CA ASP A 331 4.79 -4.67 -5.71
C ASP A 331 3.34 -4.21 -5.47
N LYS A 332 3.03 -2.91 -5.30
CA LYS A 332 1.68 -2.46 -4.90
C LYS A 332 0.98 -1.59 -5.95
N LEU A 333 -0.31 -1.87 -6.16
CA LEU A 333 -1.22 -1.02 -6.92
C LEU A 333 -2.02 -0.16 -5.92
N LEU A 334 -1.68 1.12 -5.83
CA LEU A 334 -2.33 2.04 -4.89
C LEU A 334 -3.76 2.35 -5.31
N LEU A 335 -4.70 2.22 -4.38
CA LEU A 335 -6.11 2.59 -4.60
C LEU A 335 -6.45 4.02 -4.19
N ALA A 336 -5.63 4.62 -3.34
CA ALA A 336 -5.87 5.93 -2.74
C ALA A 336 -4.53 6.63 -2.49
N PRO A 337 -4.51 7.98 -2.45
CA PRO A 337 -3.29 8.73 -2.17
C PRO A 337 -2.77 8.48 -0.75
N PRO A 338 -1.48 8.77 -0.45
CA PRO A 338 -1.01 8.93 0.93
C PRO A 338 -1.94 9.93 1.65
N LEU A 339 -2.50 9.73 2.85
CA LEU A 339 -2.25 8.84 4.01
C LEU A 339 -2.99 7.50 3.98
N MET A 340 -3.86 7.27 2.98
CA MET A 340 -4.70 6.10 2.95
C MET A 340 -3.96 4.84 2.54
N HIS A 341 -2.93 5.01 1.69
CA HIS A 341 -2.09 3.94 1.15
C HIS A 341 -2.90 2.67 0.91
N GLY A 342 -4.07 2.80 0.26
CA GLY A 342 -5.06 1.72 0.21
C GLY A 342 -4.38 0.44 -0.27
N GLU A 343 -3.99 -0.41 0.69
CA GLU A 343 -3.15 -1.56 0.42
C GLU A 343 -4.08 -2.58 -0.19
N TRP A 344 -4.09 -2.58 -1.52
CA TRP A 344 -4.76 -3.62 -2.26
C TRP A 344 -3.80 -4.77 -2.53
N LEU A 345 -4.25 -5.71 -3.34
CA LEU A 345 -3.48 -6.87 -3.71
C LEU A 345 -2.15 -6.46 -4.37
N PRO A 346 -1.08 -7.25 -4.14
CA PRO A 346 0.14 -7.09 -4.89
C PRO A 346 -0.13 -7.12 -6.40
N ARG A 347 0.66 -6.37 -7.18
CA ARG A 347 0.47 -6.26 -8.63
C ARG A 347 0.42 -7.63 -9.31
N THR A 348 1.31 -8.55 -8.94
CA THR A 348 1.33 -9.91 -9.48
C THR A 348 0.01 -10.64 -9.19
N ALA A 349 -0.55 -10.49 -7.99
CA ALA A 349 -1.84 -11.09 -7.64
C ALA A 349 -2.99 -10.51 -8.48
N VAL A 350 -2.99 -9.19 -8.74
CA VAL A 350 -3.97 -8.57 -9.65
C VAL A 350 -3.85 -9.12 -11.07
N PHE A 351 -2.62 -9.32 -11.58
CA PHE A 351 -2.43 -9.90 -12.92
C PHE A 351 -2.94 -11.34 -13.01
N VAL A 352 -2.74 -12.14 -11.97
CA VAL A 352 -3.31 -13.49 -11.86
C VAL A 352 -4.84 -13.44 -11.85
N LEU A 353 -5.46 -12.50 -11.14
CA LEU A 353 -6.91 -12.31 -11.16
C LEU A 353 -7.43 -11.94 -12.55
N VAL A 354 -6.70 -11.11 -13.30
CA VAL A 354 -7.06 -10.81 -14.70
C VAL A 354 -6.98 -12.06 -15.57
N ASP A 355 -5.92 -12.87 -15.46
CA ASP A 355 -5.83 -14.16 -16.16
C ASP A 355 -7.01 -15.07 -15.81
N LEU A 356 -7.46 -15.08 -14.55
CA LEU A 356 -8.65 -15.82 -14.13
C LEU A 356 -9.94 -15.27 -14.78
N MET A 357 -10.11 -13.94 -14.85
CA MET A 357 -11.28 -13.34 -15.52
C MET A 357 -11.33 -13.68 -17.02
N VAL A 358 -10.17 -13.69 -17.70
CA VAL A 358 -10.04 -14.16 -19.09
C VAL A 358 -10.52 -15.59 -19.23
N VAL A 359 -10.14 -16.47 -18.30
CA VAL A 359 -10.58 -17.88 -18.29
C VAL A 359 -12.08 -17.99 -18.06
N MET A 360 -12.64 -17.24 -17.11
CA MET A 360 -14.07 -17.25 -16.79
C MET A 360 -14.94 -16.80 -17.96
N VAL A 361 -14.53 -15.77 -18.70
CA VAL A 361 -15.24 -15.31 -19.92
C VAL A 361 -14.99 -16.25 -21.11
N GLY A 362 -13.80 -16.83 -21.24
CA GLY A 362 -13.39 -17.64 -22.40
C GLY A 362 -13.94 -19.07 -22.40
N ARG A 363 -14.13 -19.67 -21.21
CA ARG A 363 -14.56 -21.07 -21.09
C ARG A 363 -15.96 -21.32 -21.68
N PRO A 364 -17.00 -20.50 -21.41
CA PRO A 364 -18.31 -20.67 -22.04
C PRO A 364 -18.28 -20.51 -23.57
N LYS A 365 -17.29 -19.78 -24.10
CA LYS A 365 -17.08 -19.58 -25.55
C LYS A 365 -16.34 -20.75 -26.23
N GLY A 366 -15.94 -21.78 -25.48
CA GLY A 366 -15.23 -22.95 -26.01
C GLY A 366 -13.74 -22.72 -26.31
N ILE A 367 -13.13 -21.64 -25.82
CA ILE A 367 -11.74 -21.27 -26.13
C ILE A 367 -10.74 -21.96 -25.18
N PHE A 368 -10.88 -23.28 -25.03
CA PHE A 368 -10.18 -24.06 -23.98
C PHE A 368 -8.65 -24.00 -24.06
N LYS A 369 -8.10 -23.97 -25.27
CA LYS A 369 -6.64 -23.92 -25.49
C LYS A 369 -6.03 -22.65 -24.92
N GLU A 370 -6.69 -21.50 -25.10
CA GLU A 370 -6.22 -20.23 -24.58
C GLU A 370 -6.44 -20.14 -23.06
N CYS A 371 -7.59 -20.62 -22.58
CA CYS A 371 -7.84 -20.75 -21.14
C CYS A 371 -6.75 -21.57 -20.44
N GLY A 372 -6.34 -22.71 -21.03
CA GLY A 372 -5.27 -23.54 -20.49
C GLY A 372 -3.93 -22.81 -20.39
N LYS A 373 -3.56 -22.01 -21.40
CA LYS A 373 -2.35 -21.17 -21.34
C LYS A 373 -2.42 -20.12 -20.23
N ARG A 374 -3.59 -19.49 -20.05
CA ARG A 374 -3.82 -18.46 -19.02
C ARG A 374 -3.75 -19.05 -17.61
N ILE A 375 -4.33 -20.23 -17.40
CA ILE A 375 -4.19 -20.97 -16.13
C ILE A 375 -2.71 -21.25 -15.83
N ASN A 376 -1.97 -21.79 -16.80
CA ASN A 376 -0.54 -22.07 -16.63
C ASN A 376 0.31 -20.81 -16.45
N SER A 377 -0.11 -19.67 -17.02
CA SER A 377 0.50 -18.36 -16.77
C SER A 377 0.31 -17.93 -15.32
N GLY A 378 -0.94 -17.91 -14.84
CA GLY A 378 -1.26 -17.55 -13.46
C GLY A 378 -0.58 -18.45 -12.43
N LEU A 379 -0.56 -19.77 -12.64
CA LEU A 379 0.12 -20.71 -11.74
C LEU A 379 1.63 -20.46 -11.66
N ARG A 380 2.29 -20.13 -12.78
CA ARG A 380 3.72 -19.77 -12.78
C ARG A 380 3.97 -18.49 -12.00
N LEU A 381 3.14 -17.46 -12.19
CA LEU A 381 3.25 -16.22 -11.42
C LEU A 381 3.09 -16.48 -9.91
N ILE A 382 2.11 -17.29 -9.51
CA ILE A 382 1.93 -17.69 -8.10
C ILE A 382 3.17 -18.41 -7.59
N HIS A 383 3.68 -19.40 -8.33
CA HIS A 383 4.85 -20.17 -7.93
C HIS A 383 6.10 -19.28 -7.78
N ASP A 384 6.33 -18.36 -8.71
CA ASP A 384 7.43 -17.40 -8.63
C ASP A 384 7.31 -16.50 -7.39
N GLU A 385 6.10 -16.09 -6.99
CA GLU A 385 5.87 -15.37 -5.74
C GLU A 385 6.10 -16.22 -4.49
N LEU A 386 5.65 -17.47 -4.49
CA LEU A 386 5.87 -18.41 -3.37
C LEU A 386 7.37 -18.72 -3.17
N VAL A 387 8.10 -18.93 -4.26
CA VAL A 387 9.56 -19.16 -4.21
C VAL A 387 10.29 -17.95 -3.63
N LYS A 388 9.87 -16.73 -3.97
CA LYS A 388 10.44 -15.51 -3.36
C LYS A 388 10.20 -15.44 -1.84
N LEU A 389 9.11 -16.03 -1.37
CA LEU A 389 8.79 -16.16 0.06
C LEU A 389 9.49 -17.35 0.73
N GLY A 390 10.27 -18.14 -0.02
CA GLY A 390 10.92 -19.36 0.47
C GLY A 390 9.98 -20.57 0.59
N ILE A 391 8.77 -20.49 0.04
CA ILE A 391 7.79 -21.57 0.02
C ILE A 391 8.02 -22.36 -1.27
N VAL A 392 8.57 -23.56 -1.15
CA VAL A 392 8.89 -24.45 -2.28
C VAL A 392 8.17 -25.77 -2.09
N ASP A 393 7.61 -26.34 -3.16
CA ASP A 393 6.90 -27.62 -3.12
C ASP A 393 7.81 -28.73 -2.54
N GLY A 394 7.36 -29.38 -1.46
CA GLY A 394 8.04 -30.54 -0.87
C GLY A 394 8.87 -30.29 0.40
N VAL A 395 8.95 -29.06 0.92
CA VAL A 395 9.54 -28.81 2.25
C VAL A 395 8.42 -28.52 3.25
N MET A 396 7.98 -29.56 3.98
CA MET A 396 7.45 -29.33 5.32
C MET A 396 8.61 -28.74 6.13
N VAL A 397 8.64 -27.42 6.25
CA VAL A 397 9.45 -26.79 7.30
C VAL A 397 8.80 -27.25 8.60
N HIS A 398 9.40 -28.25 9.23
CA HIS A 398 9.08 -28.57 10.62
C HIS A 398 9.32 -27.29 11.43
N PHE A 399 8.22 -26.81 12.03
CA PHE A 399 8.13 -25.63 12.88
C PHE A 399 9.15 -25.62 14.02
#